data_AF-A0A4R4ZRI0-F1
#
_entry.id   AF-A0A4R4ZRI0-F1
#
_cell.length_a   1.000
_cell.length_b   1.000
_cell.length_c   1.000
_cell.angle_alpha   90.00
_cell.angle_beta   90.00
_cell.angle_gamma   90.00
#
_symmetry.space_group_name_H-M   'P 1'
#
loop_
_entity.id
_entity.type
_entity.pdbx_description
1 polymer ?
#
loop_
_entity_poly.entity_id
_entity_poly.type
_entity_poly.pdbx_seq_one_letter_code
_entity_poly.pdbx_strand_id
1 'polypeptide(L)'
;MGDQSDNATTIREVIAMLNTLAADLPEGMDTRVKFGICDGADLQMVDDVDLSHYTHVKDGRPVEVFVMFRGHVHPEEEPGPRLRGAAAHVDEELRELLEDEDE
;
A
#
# COMPACT_ATOMS: atom_id res chain seq x y z
N MET A 1 9.54 -13.96 -18.74
CA MET A 1 8.88 -13.30 -17.60
C MET A 1 9.78 -12.17 -17.17
N GLY A 2 9.36 -10.92 -17.40
CA GLY A 2 10.16 -9.75 -17.08
C GLY A 2 10.15 -9.55 -15.56
N ASP A 3 11.35 -9.40 -15.01
CA ASP A 3 11.57 -8.94 -13.65
C ASP A 3 10.84 -7.61 -13.42
N GLN A 4 9.74 -7.65 -12.66
CA GLN A 4 8.97 -6.46 -12.28
C GLN A 4 9.52 -5.80 -11.01
N SER A 5 10.72 -6.18 -10.53
CA SER A 5 11.16 -5.85 -9.17
C SER A 5 12.22 -4.76 -9.02
N ASP A 6 12.29 -3.74 -9.89
CA ASP A 6 13.38 -2.74 -9.75
C ASP A 6 13.06 -1.26 -10.01
N ASN A 7 11.81 -0.86 -10.24
CA ASN A 7 11.47 0.57 -10.34
C ASN A 7 10.67 1.03 -9.12
N ALA A 8 11.38 1.44 -8.07
CA ALA A 8 10.76 2.09 -6.93
C ALA A 8 10.01 3.36 -7.38
N THR A 9 8.73 3.48 -7.02
CA THR A 9 7.96 4.69 -7.29
C THR A 9 8.55 5.88 -6.54
N THR A 10 8.88 6.93 -7.27
CA THR A 10 9.44 8.17 -6.72
C THR A 10 8.34 9.10 -6.22
N ILE A 11 8.70 10.02 -5.31
CA ILE A 11 7.76 11.04 -4.82
C ILE A 11 7.20 11.92 -5.95
N ARG A 12 7.98 12.15 -7.02
CA ARG A 12 7.51 12.94 -8.18
C ARG A 12 6.42 12.20 -8.94
N GLU A 13 6.54 10.89 -9.10
CA GLU A 13 5.52 10.07 -9.75
C GLU A 13 4.24 10.02 -8.91
N VAL A 14 4.35 9.88 -7.58
CA VAL A 14 3.19 9.95 -6.68
C VAL A 14 2.44 11.27 -6.85
N ILE A 15 3.16 12.41 -6.83
CA ILE A 15 2.54 13.74 -7.02
C ILE A 15 1.86 13.84 -8.38
N ALA A 16 2.50 13.34 -9.46
CA ALA A 16 1.93 13.36 -10.79
C ALA A 16 0.64 12.54 -10.89
N MET A 17 0.60 11.36 -10.28
CA MET A 17 -0.60 10.52 -10.21
C MET A 17 -1.73 11.21 -9.43
N LEU A 18 -1.43 11.77 -8.25
CA LEU A 18 -2.42 12.49 -7.44
C LEU A 18 -3.00 13.70 -8.19
N ASN A 19 -2.16 14.47 -8.88
CA ASN A 19 -2.62 15.61 -9.69
C ASN A 19 -3.52 15.17 -10.84
N THR A 20 -3.20 14.04 -11.49
CA THR A 20 -4.02 13.49 -12.58
C THR A 20 -5.40 13.11 -12.05
N LEU A 21 -5.45 12.34 -10.96
CA LEU A 21 -6.71 11.91 -10.33
C LEU A 21 -7.55 13.09 -9.83
N ALA A 22 -6.92 14.14 -9.31
CA ALA A 22 -7.61 15.35 -8.88
C ALA A 22 -8.21 16.13 -10.05
N ALA A 23 -7.51 16.18 -11.20
CA ALA A 23 -8.01 16.85 -12.40
C ALA A 23 -9.21 16.15 -13.04
N ASP A 24 -9.34 14.84 -12.82
CA ASP A 24 -10.47 14.03 -13.30
C ASP A 24 -11.73 14.16 -12.43
N LEU A 25 -11.65 14.84 -11.28
CA LEU A 25 -12.82 15.05 -10.42
C LEU A 25 -13.81 16.05 -11.05
N PRO A 26 -15.13 15.82 -10.90
CA PRO A 26 -16.13 16.80 -11.29
C PRO A 26 -15.92 18.14 -10.57
N GLU A 27 -16.24 19.23 -11.26
CA GLU A 27 -16.05 20.57 -10.71
C GLU A 27 -16.76 20.75 -9.37
N GLY A 28 -16.03 21.28 -8.38
CA GLY A 28 -16.53 21.51 -7.03
C GLY A 28 -16.60 20.27 -6.13
N MET A 29 -16.10 19.12 -6.57
CA MET A 29 -15.98 17.92 -5.73
C MET A 29 -14.58 17.75 -5.15
N ASP A 30 -14.54 17.43 -3.86
CA ASP A 30 -13.34 16.91 -3.20
C ASP A 30 -13.38 15.38 -3.15
N THR A 31 -12.22 14.76 -3.08
CA THR A 31 -12.08 13.32 -2.86
C THR A 31 -11.29 13.04 -1.58
N ARG A 32 -11.72 12.03 -0.81
CA ARG A 32 -10.97 11.54 0.34
C ARG A 32 -9.92 10.54 -0.15
N VAL A 33 -8.66 10.79 0.17
CA VAL A 33 -7.59 9.80 0.01
C VAL A 33 -7.72 8.76 1.14
N LYS A 34 -7.68 7.48 0.79
CA LYS A 34 -7.59 6.37 1.74
C LYS A 34 -6.35 5.54 1.43
N PHE A 35 -5.63 5.12 2.46
CA PHE A 35 -4.48 4.25 2.33
C PHE A 35 -4.87 2.82 2.72
N GLY A 36 -4.36 1.85 1.98
CA GLY A 36 -4.58 0.43 2.26
C GLY A 36 -3.28 -0.33 2.04
N ILE A 37 -3.01 -1.28 2.94
CA ILE A 37 -1.90 -2.23 2.83
C ILE A 37 -2.50 -3.55 2.37
N CYS A 38 -2.07 -4.04 1.21
CA CYS A 38 -2.46 -5.35 0.69
C CYS A 38 -1.35 -6.35 1.01
N ASP A 39 -1.69 -7.46 1.66
CA ASP A 39 -0.76 -8.58 1.90
C ASP A 39 -0.91 -9.71 0.87
N GLY A 40 -1.73 -9.49 -0.17
CA GLY A 40 -2.04 -10.46 -1.22
C GLY A 40 -3.38 -11.15 -1.02
N ALA A 41 -3.92 -11.21 0.21
CA ALA A 41 -5.21 -11.83 0.51
C ALA A 41 -6.22 -10.82 1.07
N ASP A 42 -5.76 -9.94 1.96
CA ASP A 42 -6.55 -8.94 2.62
C ASP A 42 -6.04 -7.53 2.30
N LEU A 43 -6.97 -6.58 2.23
CA LEU A 43 -6.67 -5.16 2.16
C LEU A 43 -6.97 -4.52 3.52
N GLN A 44 -5.92 -4.23 4.28
CA GLN A 44 -6.00 -3.52 5.55
C GLN A 44 -6.08 -2.02 5.29
N MET A 45 -7.23 -1.40 5.56
CA MET A 45 -7.35 0.06 5.49
C MET A 45 -6.61 0.70 6.65
N VAL A 46 -5.97 1.83 6.37
CA VAL A 46 -5.24 2.65 7.33
C VAL A 46 -5.97 3.99 7.45
N ASP A 47 -6.42 4.30 8.66
CA ASP A 47 -7.19 5.51 8.92
C ASP A 47 -6.29 6.74 9.09
N ASP A 48 -5.09 6.57 9.65
CA ASP A 48 -4.11 7.64 9.87
C ASP A 48 -2.72 7.29 9.34
N VAL A 49 -2.14 8.23 8.59
CA VAL A 49 -0.83 8.07 7.94
C VAL A 49 0.03 9.31 8.17
N ASP A 50 1.23 9.09 8.69
CA ASP A 50 2.28 10.12 8.72
C ASP A 50 3.13 10.05 7.45
N LEU A 51 3.47 11.22 6.90
CA LEU A 51 4.43 11.35 5.81
C LEU A 51 5.69 12.06 6.31
N SER A 52 6.81 11.35 6.31
CA SER A 52 8.10 11.91 6.75
C SER A 52 9.27 11.42 5.91
N HIS A 53 10.39 12.13 6.01
CA HIS A 53 11.67 11.68 5.50
C HIS A 53 12.29 10.68 6.48
N TYR A 54 12.85 9.62 5.93
CA TYR A 54 13.56 8.59 6.66
C TYR A 54 14.93 8.41 6.04
N THR A 55 15.87 8.05 6.91
CA THR A 55 17.25 7.80 6.50
C THR A 55 17.59 6.37 6.89
N HIS A 56 17.88 5.54 5.90
CA HIS A 56 18.47 4.23 6.15
C HIS A 56 19.92 4.45 6.59
N VAL A 57 20.26 3.98 7.78
CA VAL A 57 21.62 4.02 8.31
C VAL A 57 22.20 2.61 8.32
N LYS A 58 23.34 2.42 7.67
CA LYS A 58 24.09 1.16 7.66
C LYS A 58 25.51 1.44 8.16
N ASP A 59 25.98 0.64 9.12
CA ASP A 59 27.30 0.81 9.75
C ASP A 59 27.55 2.22 10.30
N GLY A 60 26.50 2.83 10.88
CA GLY A 60 26.56 4.18 11.44
C GLY A 60 26.62 5.31 10.41
N ARG A 61 26.46 5.02 9.12
CA ARG A 61 26.44 6.02 8.04
C ARG A 61 25.10 6.02 7.31
N PRO A 62 24.56 7.20 6.95
CA PRO A 62 23.37 7.27 6.13
C PRO A 62 23.70 6.75 4.72
N VAL A 63 22.95 5.76 4.25
CA VAL A 63 23.13 5.14 2.92
C VAL A 63 22.02 5.51 1.94
N GLU A 64 20.84 5.89 2.46
CA GLU A 64 19.69 6.23 1.63
C GLU A 64 18.76 7.19 2.39
N VAL A 65 18.16 8.13 1.68
CA VAL A 65 17.07 8.96 2.19
C VAL A 65 15.84 8.73 1.32
N PHE A 66 14.73 8.37 1.95
CA PHE A 66 13.48 8.09 1.27
C PHE A 66 12.31 8.72 2.03
N VAL A 67 11.18 8.87 1.35
CA VAL A 67 9.92 9.34 1.94
C VAL A 67 9.07 8.12 2.23
N MET A 68 8.51 8.03 3.43
CA MET A 68 7.66 6.90 3.83
C MET A 68 6.31 7.41 4.31
N PHE A 69 5.25 6.78 3.78
CA PHE A 69 3.91 6.83 4.33
C PHE A 69 3.83 5.77 5.43
N ARG A 70 3.76 6.19 6.69
CA ARG A 70 3.64 5.28 7.82
C ARG A 70 2.20 5.24 8.30
N GLY A 71 1.52 4.13 8.05
CA GLY A 71 0.32 3.80 8.79
C GLY A 71 0.68 3.41 10.22
N HIS A 72 0.06 4.03 11.21
CA HIS A 72 0.15 3.58 12.59
C HIS A 72 -1.21 3.67 13.27
N VAL A 73 -1.38 2.84 14.28
CA VAL A 73 -2.56 2.86 15.15
C VAL A 73 -2.13 3.56 16.43
N HIS A 74 -2.79 4.65 16.82
CA HIS A 74 -2.51 5.25 18.12
C HIS A 74 -2.97 4.31 19.25
N PRO A 75 -2.40 4.40 20.47
CA PRO A 75 -2.72 3.49 21.57
C PRO A 75 -4.21 3.37 21.98
N GLU A 76 -5.09 4.22 21.44
CA GLU A 76 -6.52 4.27 21.71
C GLU A 76 -7.38 4.05 20.45
N GLU A 77 -6.75 3.73 19.32
CA GLU A 77 -7.43 3.52 18.04
C GLU A 77 -7.52 2.02 17.71
N GLU A 78 -8.56 1.66 16.98
CA GLU A 78 -8.61 0.34 16.34
C GLU A 78 -7.86 0.41 15.01
N PRO A 79 -7.14 -0.65 14.62
CA PRO A 79 -6.69 -0.77 13.23
C PRO A 79 -7.90 -0.65 12.31
N GLY A 80 -7.76 0.07 11.19
CA GLY A 80 -8.86 0.30 10.27
C GLY A 80 -9.53 -0.98 9.76
N PRO A 81 -10.62 -0.88 8.98
CA PRO A 81 -11.33 -2.07 8.52
C PRO A 81 -10.45 -2.93 7.61
N ARG A 82 -10.48 -4.25 7.82
CA ARG A 82 -9.99 -5.23 6.84
C ARG A 82 -11.05 -5.49 5.79
N LEU A 83 -10.70 -5.25 4.54
CA LEU A 83 -11.52 -5.55 3.40
C LEU A 83 -10.98 -6.81 2.73
N ARG A 84 -11.80 -7.85 2.68
CA ARG A 84 -11.51 -9.06 1.92
C ARG A 84 -12.34 -9.03 0.63
N GLY A 85 -11.71 -9.24 -0.52
CA GLY A 85 -12.42 -9.29 -1.80
C GLY A 85 -13.45 -10.42 -1.80
N ALA A 86 -14.60 -10.22 -2.46
CA ALA A 86 -15.67 -11.23 -2.49
C ALA A 86 -15.24 -12.58 -3.08
N ALA A 87 -14.19 -12.59 -3.91
CA ALA A 87 -13.60 -13.79 -4.52
C ALA A 87 -12.41 -14.38 -3.74
N ALA A 88 -11.93 -13.73 -2.67
CA ALA A 88 -10.72 -14.15 -1.96
C ALA A 88 -10.86 -15.48 -1.22
N HIS A 89 -12.09 -15.99 -1.04
CA HIS A 89 -12.32 -17.35 -0.55
C HIS A 89 -12.17 -18.39 -1.67
N VAL A 90 -12.52 -18.03 -2.91
CA VAL A 90 -12.40 -18.92 -4.07
C VAL A 90 -10.94 -19.02 -4.50
N ASP A 91 -10.18 -17.93 -4.44
CA ASP A 91 -8.74 -17.93 -4.69
C ASP A 91 -7.96 -18.71 -3.61
N GLU A 92 -8.41 -18.70 -2.35
CA GLU A 92 -7.87 -19.52 -1.27
C GLU A 92 -8.10 -21.01 -1.54
N GLU A 93 -9.35 -21.41 -1.78
CA GLU A 93 -9.70 -22.80 -2.09
C GLU A 93 -8.99 -23.31 -3.35
N LEU A 94 -8.87 -22.46 -4.38
CA LEU A 94 -8.15 -22.82 -5.60
C LEU A 94 -6.65 -22.98 -5.36
N ARG A 95 -6.04 -22.14 -4.51
CA ARG A 95 -4.63 -22.27 -4.15
C ARG A 95 -4.37 -23.52 -3.32
N GLU A 96 -5.18 -23.80 -2.30
CA GLU A 96 -5.07 -25.02 -1.50
C GLU A 96 -5.17 -26.28 -2.39
N LEU A 97 -6.12 -26.29 -3.34
CA LEU A 97 -6.27 -27.39 -4.31
C LEU A 97 -5.06 -27.58 -5.24
N LEU A 98 -4.38 -26.49 -5.60
CA LEU A 98 -3.21 -26.53 -6.48
C LEU A 98 -1.91 -26.84 -5.72
N GLU A 99 -1.82 -26.49 -4.43
CA GLU A 99 -0.69 -26.81 -3.57
C GLU A 99 -0.70 -28.27 -3.10
N ASP A 100 -1.88 -28.90 -3.00
CA ASP A 100 -2.04 -30.33 -2.68
C ASP A 100 -1.72 -31.29 -3.86
N GLU A 101 -1.63 -30.79 -5.11
CA GLU A 101 -1.31 -31.61 -6.30
C GLU A 101 0.21 -31.81 -6.54
N ASP A 102 1.08 -31.14 -5.75
CA ASP A 102 2.53 -31.16 -5.88
C ASP A 102 3.28 -32.02 -4.81
N GLU A 103 2.57 -32.81 -3.99
CA GLU A 103 3.14 -33.88 -3.11
C GLU A 103 2.93 -35.31 -3.67
#